data_AF-A0A2G9ZDH4-F1
#
_entry.id   AF-A0A2G9ZDH4-F1
#
_cell.length_a   1.000
_cell.length_b   1.000
_cell.length_c   1.000
_cell.angle_alpha   90.00
_cell.angle_beta   90.00
_cell.angle_gamma   90.00
#
_symmetry.space_group_name_H-M   'P 1'
#
loop_
_entity.id
_entity.type
_entity.pdbx_description
1 polymer ?
#
loop_
_entity_poly.entity_id
_entity_poly.type
_entity_poly.pdbx_seq_one_letter_code
_entity_poly.pdbx_strand_id
1 'polypeptide(L)' 'MSTFTYLAKEKTGSISKGSFEALNRAEAISLLAEKGLTPIRIESQKQFGNFKSTTKISNKKK' A
#
# COMPACT_ATOMS: atom_id res chain seq x y z
N MET A 1 0.68 11.46 -13.04
CA MET A 1 1.19 10.26 -12.36
C MET A 1 0.34 10.02 -11.12
N SER A 2 0.10 8.78 -10.75
CA SER A 2 -0.71 8.45 -9.56
C SER A 2 0.17 7.76 -8.54
N THR A 3 -0.07 8.04 -7.26
CA THR A 3 0.60 7.33 -6.17
C THR A 3 -0.07 5.97 -5.97
N PHE A 4 0.75 4.92 -5.91
CA PHE A 4 0.33 3.57 -5.60
C PHE A 4 0.96 3.16 -4.28
N THR A 5 0.14 2.63 -3.38
CA THR A 5 0.60 1.96 -2.17
C THR A 5 0.78 0.49 -2.50
N TYR A 6 1.90 -0.08 -2.06
CA TYR A 6 2.20 -1.49 -2.27
C TYR A 6 2.47 -2.21 -0.97
N LEU A 7 2.20 -3.51 -1.03
CA LEU A 7 2.51 -4.52 -0.05
C LEU A 7 3.21 -5.63 -0.83
N ALA A 8 4.49 -5.86 -0.56
CA ALA A 8 5.31 -6.82 -1.28
C ALA A 8 6.14 -7.67 -0.33
N LYS A 9 6.45 -8.89 -0.75
CA LYS A 9 7.31 -9.81 -0.01
C LYS A 9 8.74 -9.67 -0.49
N GLU A 10 9.65 -9.54 0.47
CA GLU A 10 11.08 -9.60 0.23
C GLU A 10 11.54 -11.07 0.10
N LYS A 11 12.68 -11.30 -0.54
CA LYS A 11 13.27 -12.65 -0.65
C LYS A 11 13.56 -13.30 0.71
N THR A 12 13.82 -12.50 1.74
CA THR A 12 14.03 -12.93 3.13
C THR A 12 12.75 -13.44 3.81
N GLY A 13 11.58 -13.28 3.18
CA GLY A 13 10.28 -13.62 3.76
C GLY A 13 9.58 -12.46 4.46
N SER A 14 10.28 -11.34 4.66
CA SER A 14 9.74 -10.13 5.25
C SER A 14 8.70 -9.46 4.34
N ILE A 15 7.76 -8.76 4.97
CA ILE A 15 6.72 -8.00 4.28
C ILE A 15 7.13 -6.53 4.28
N SER A 16 7.35 -5.98 3.10
CA SER A 16 7.64 -4.56 2.89
C SER A 16 6.40 -3.83 2.37
N LYS A 17 6.18 -2.61 2.89
CA LYS A 17 5.08 -1.74 2.47
C LYS A 17 5.58 -0.34 2.23
N GLY A 18 5.04 0.33 1.22
CA GLY A 18 5.44 1.67 0.87
C GLY A 18 4.54 2.29 -0.17
N SER A 19 4.93 3.47 -0.64
CA SER A 19 4.24 4.22 -1.68
C SER A 19 5.24 4.56 -2.78
N PHE A 20 4.82 4.48 -4.04
CA PHE A 20 5.61 4.97 -5.17
C PHE A 20 4.70 5.55 -6.25
N GLU A 21 5.29 6.31 -7.15
CA GLU A 21 4.59 6.89 -8.30
C GLU A 21 4.71 5.95 -9.49
N ALA A 22 3.57 5.64 -10.12
CA ALA A 22 3.55 4.90 -11.37
C ALA A 22 2.46 5.43 -12.29
N LEU A 23 2.60 5.16 -13.59
CA LEU A 23 1.60 5.53 -14.59
C LEU A 23 0.36 4.63 -14.49
N ASN A 24 0.56 3.34 -14.22
CA ASN A 24 -0.50 2.35 -14.14
C ASN A 24 -0.08 1.17 -13.23
N ARG A 25 -1.01 0.23 -13.00
CA ARG A 25 -0.76 -0.95 -12.15
C ARG A 25 0.29 -1.90 -12.75
N ALA A 26 0.44 -1.97 -14.07
CA ALA A 26 1.42 -2.85 -14.70
C ALA A 26 2.85 -2.33 -14.45
N GLU A 27 3.08 -1.04 -14.67
CA GLU A 27 4.32 -0.34 -14.32
C GLU A 27 4.66 -0.51 -12.84
N ALA A 28 3.64 -0.41 -11.98
CA ALA A 28 3.78 -0.64 -10.55
C ALA A 28 4.28 -2.05 -10.19
N ILE A 29 3.81 -3.07 -10.91
CA ILE A 29 4.26 -4.45 -10.73
C ILE A 29 5.71 -4.61 -11.23
N SER A 30 6.02 -4.05 -12.41
CA SER A 30 7.36 -4.10 -12.99
C SER A 30 8.40 -3.47 -12.07
N LEU A 31 8.13 -2.28 -11.52
CA LEU A 31 9.03 -1.60 -10.59
C LEU A 31 9.32 -2.42 -9.32
N LEU A 32 8.32 -3.13 -8.80
CA LEU A 32 8.51 -4.02 -7.66
C LEU A 32 9.34 -5.25 -8.02
N ALA A 33 9.09 -5.83 -9.19
CA ALA A 33 9.86 -6.96 -9.69
C ALA A 33 11.34 -6.59 -9.95
N GLU A 34 11.62 -5.41 -10.48
CA GLU A 34 12.98 -4.88 -10.67
C GLU A 34 13.72 -4.72 -9.33
N LYS A 35 13.01 -4.42 -8.25
CA LYS A 35 13.58 -4.38 -6.88
C LYS A 35 13.71 -5.76 -6.24
N GLY A 36 13.34 -6.83 -6.94
CA GLY A 36 13.32 -8.18 -6.41
C GLY A 36 12.25 -8.42 -5.34
N LEU A 37 11.21 -7.58 -5.33
CA LEU A 37 10.06 -7.69 -4.42
C LEU A 37 8.93 -8.41 -5.13
N THR A 38 8.29 -9.36 -4.45
CA THR A 38 7.10 -10.03 -4.97
C THR A 38 5.85 -9.29 -4.54
N PRO A 39 5.10 -8.63 -5.45
CA PRO A 39 3.91 -7.89 -5.08
C PRO A 39 2.83 -8.81 -4.52
N ILE A 40 2.34 -8.51 -3.32
CA ILE A 40 1.18 -9.18 -2.69
C ILE A 40 -0.08 -8.37 -2.98
N ARG A 41 0.00 -7.05 -2.81
CA ARG A 41 -1.14 -6.14 -2.99
C ARG A 41 -0.64 -4.79 -3.49
N ILE A 42 -1.34 -4.23 -4.46
CA ILE A 42 -1.06 -2.90 -5.01
C ILE A 42 -2.40 -2.18 -5.10
N GLU A 43 -2.51 -1.07 -4.40
CA GLU A 43 -3.68 -0.19 -4.42
C GLU A 43 -3.27 1.17 -4.92
N SER A 44 -3.99 1.66 -5.93
CA SER A 44 -3.88 3.05 -6.32
C SER A 44 -4.45 3.89 -5.19
N GLN A 45 -3.68 4.86 -4.68
CA GLN A 45 -4.26 5.97 -3.93
C GLN A 45 -4.99 6.85 -4.95
N LYS A 46 -6.14 6.36 -5.45
CA LYS A 46 -7.19 7.30 -5.85
C LYS A 46 -7.48 8.07 -4.58
N GLN A 47 -7.30 9.38 -4.66
CA GLN A 47 -7.56 10.37 -3.61
C GLN A 47 -9.00 10.24 -3.12
N PHE A 48 -9.31 9.19 -2.36
CA PHE A 48 -10.52 9.07 -1.59
C PHE A 48 -10.28 9.93 -0.36
N GLY A 49 -10.77 11.17 -0.45
CA GLY A 49 -10.76 12.10 0.65
C GLY A 49 -11.25 11.41 1.93
N ASN A 50 -10.53 11.64 3.02
CA ASN A 50 -10.99 11.47 4.39
C ASN A 50 -11.91 10.26 4.64
N PHE A 51 -11.42 9.02 4.52
CA PHE A 51 -12.00 7.98 5.37
C PHE A 51 -11.34 8.07 6.75
N LYS A 52 -11.78 9.06 7.54
CA LYS A 52 -11.56 9.05 8.99
C LYS A 52 -12.21 7.77 9.51
N SER A 53 -11.41 6.74 9.77
CA SER A 53 -11.78 5.69 10.70
C SER A 53 -11.96 6.35 12.06
N THR A 54 -13.17 6.80 12.36
CA THR A 54 -13.54 7.18 13.72
C THR A 54 -13.61 5.90 14.53
N THR A 55 -12.45 5.44 15.02
CA THR A 55 -12.40 4.50 16.12
C THR A 55 -12.93 5.25 17.34
N LYS A 56 -14.26 5.21 17.55
CA LYS A 56 -14.85 5.58 18.83
C LYS A 56 -14.46 4.51 19.85
N ILE A 57 -13.29 4.68 20.47
CA ILE A 57 -12.95 4.00 21.72
C ILE A 57 -13.79 4.68 22.80
N SER A 58 -15.02 4.20 23.01
CA SER A 58 -15.80 4.57 24.19
C SER A 58 -15.43 3.65 25.34
N ASN A 59 -14.28 3.90 25.97
CA ASN A 59 -14.04 3.40 27.32
C ASN A 59 -14.84 4.29 28.28
N LYS A 60 -15.98 3.81 28.76
CA LYS A 60 -16.63 4.38 29.94
C LYS A 60 -16.99 3.27 30.91
N LYS A 61 -16.03 2.94 31.77
CA LYS A 61 -16.27 2.32 33.08
C LYS A 61 -17.18 3.28 33.88
N LYS A 62 -18.27 2.76 34.42
CA LYS A 62 -18.76 3.16 35.73
C LYS A 62 -19.54 2.01 36.34
#